data_AF-A4ESP8-F1
#
_entry.id   AF-A4ESP8-F1
#
_cell.length_a   1.000
_cell.length_b   1.000
_cell.length_c   1.000
_cell.angle_alpha   90.00
_cell.angle_beta   90.00
_cell.angle_gamma   90.00
#
_symmetry.space_group_name_H-M   'P 1'
#
loop_
_entity.id
_entity.type
_entity.pdbx_description
1 polymer ?
#
loop_
_entity_poly.entity_id
_entity_poly.type
_entity_poly.pdbx_seq_one_letter_code
_entity_poly.pdbx_strand_id
1 'polypeptide(L)'
;MGKRSNFKRRKNDLYRTPFDPVALHPLINHFAAMAPTWLLFDADWAFTLQSAKFRPLWRRYVAVGRVKWIAGSANTGKDNAAWYLFDQRCRGYHRNPEFVGRWAA
;
A
#
# COMPACT_ATOMS: atom_id res chain seq x y z
N MET A 1 -6.88 -13.12 7.08
CA MET A 1 -7.46 -13.84 8.23
C MET A 1 -7.61 -15.30 7.81
N GLY A 2 -6.84 -16.22 8.42
CA GLY A 2 -6.64 -17.56 7.88
C GLY A 2 -7.82 -18.51 8.12
N LYS A 3 -7.92 -19.56 7.30
CA LYS A 3 -8.96 -20.62 7.32
C LYS A 3 -9.10 -21.42 8.64
N ARG A 4 -8.40 -21.03 9.71
CA ARG A 4 -8.34 -21.73 11.02
C ARG A 4 -8.86 -20.92 12.21
N SER A 5 -9.56 -19.80 11.96
CA SER A 5 -10.16 -19.03 13.06
C SER A 5 -11.52 -19.63 13.45
N ASN A 6 -11.67 -20.03 14.71
CA ASN A 6 -12.93 -20.48 15.33
C ASN A 6 -13.82 -19.31 15.81
N PHE A 7 -13.52 -18.07 15.41
CA PHE A 7 -14.29 -16.90 15.84
C PHE A 7 -15.70 -16.92 15.20
N LYS A 8 -16.76 -16.76 16.02
CA LYS A 8 -18.16 -16.76 15.58
C LYS A 8 -18.42 -15.53 14.69
N ARG A 9 -18.60 -15.74 13.38
CA ARG A 9 -18.85 -14.67 12.41
C ARG A 9 -20.22 -14.02 12.66
N ARG A 10 -20.26 -12.71 12.89
CA ARG A 10 -21.48 -11.88 12.88
C ARG A 10 -21.73 -11.31 11.49
N LYS A 11 -22.97 -10.92 11.18
CA LYS A 11 -23.34 -10.32 9.87
C LYS A 11 -22.49 -9.08 9.51
N ASN A 12 -22.06 -8.33 10.52
CA ASN A 12 -21.17 -7.17 10.36
C ASN A 12 -19.67 -7.48 10.60
N ASP A 13 -19.31 -8.73 10.89
CA ASP A 13 -17.90 -9.19 10.91
C ASP A 13 -17.39 -9.48 9.49
N LEU A 14 -18.15 -9.12 8.46
CA LEU A 14 -17.61 -8.85 7.14
C LEU A 14 -16.62 -7.70 7.29
N TYR A 15 -15.39 -8.04 7.71
CA TYR A 15 -14.20 -7.28 7.40
C TYR A 15 -14.14 -7.27 5.88
N ARG A 16 -14.80 -6.28 5.25
CA ARG A 16 -14.30 -5.75 3.98
C ARG A 16 -12.88 -5.38 4.31
N THR A 17 -11.96 -6.23 3.90
CA THR A 17 -10.53 -6.01 4.08
C THR A 17 -10.27 -4.56 3.71
N PRO A 18 -9.50 -3.79 4.49
CA PRO A 18 -9.15 -2.40 4.11
C PRO A 18 -8.39 -2.33 2.77
N PHE A 19 -8.01 -3.49 2.23
CA PHE A 19 -7.47 -3.72 0.89
C PHE A 19 -8.51 -4.08 -0.17
N ASP A 20 -9.81 -4.02 0.14
CA ASP A 20 -10.84 -3.96 -0.90
C ASP A 20 -10.45 -2.73 -1.75
N PRO A 21 -10.16 -2.88 -3.05
CA PRO A 21 -9.70 -1.78 -3.92
C PRO A 21 -10.58 -0.53 -3.86
N VAL A 22 -11.80 -0.72 -3.34
CA VAL A 22 -12.80 0.27 -3.01
C VAL A 22 -12.31 1.37 -2.05
N ALA A 23 -11.46 1.09 -1.05
CA ALA A 23 -11.05 2.11 -0.06
C ALA A 23 -9.69 2.78 -0.36
N LEU A 24 -8.70 2.03 -0.85
CA LEU A 24 -7.35 2.56 -1.06
C LEU A 24 -7.32 3.65 -2.14
N HIS A 25 -7.99 3.43 -3.25
CA HIS A 25 -7.98 4.34 -4.39
C HIS A 25 -8.59 5.72 -4.08
N PRO A 26 -9.76 5.84 -3.43
CA PRO A 26 -10.25 7.12 -2.94
C PRO A 26 -9.29 7.83 -1.98
N LEU A 27 -8.67 7.10 -1.06
CA LEU A 27 -7.73 7.68 -0.08
C LEU A 27 -6.49 8.25 -0.76
N ILE A 28 -5.91 7.53 -1.73
CA ILE A 28 -4.77 8.05 -2.51
C ILE A 28 -5.12 9.39 -3.15
N ASN A 29 -6.27 9.46 -3.84
CA ASN A 29 -6.69 10.69 -4.51
C ASN A 29 -6.97 11.83 -3.52
N HIS A 30 -7.69 11.54 -2.43
CA HIS A 30 -8.07 12.54 -1.44
C HIS A 30 -6.85 13.13 -0.72
N PHE A 31 -5.94 12.28 -0.24
CA PHE A 31 -4.76 12.76 0.48
C PHE A 31 -3.74 13.41 -0.44
N ALA A 32 -3.47 12.84 -1.63
CA ALA A 32 -2.54 13.43 -2.59
C ALA A 32 -3.00 14.80 -3.12
N ALA A 33 -4.32 15.07 -3.11
CA ALA A 33 -4.87 16.37 -3.44
C ALA A 33 -4.54 17.44 -2.39
N MET A 34 -4.45 17.05 -1.11
CA MET A 34 -4.16 17.97 0.00
C MET A 34 -2.65 18.21 0.14
N ALA A 35 -1.85 17.14 0.14
CA ALA A 35 -0.41 17.21 0.34
C ALA A 35 0.31 15.99 -0.27
N PRO A 36 1.64 16.09 -0.52
CA PRO A 36 2.46 14.92 -0.79
C PRO A 36 2.25 13.89 0.32
N THR A 37 1.75 12.71 -0.05
CA THR A 37 1.27 11.69 0.90
C THR A 37 2.07 10.41 0.74
N TRP A 38 2.60 9.93 1.86
CA TRP A 38 3.25 8.62 1.96
C TRP A 38 2.27 7.57 2.46
N LEU A 39 2.15 6.46 1.74
CA LEU A 39 1.33 5.32 2.12
C LEU A 39 2.16 4.03 2.09
N LEU A 40 2.05 3.22 3.15
CA LEU A 40 2.70 1.92 3.28
C LEU A 40 1.67 0.82 3.05
N PHE A 41 1.85 0.03 2.00
CA PHE A 41 1.01 -1.13 1.71
C PHE A 41 1.75 -2.14 0.82
N ASP A 42 1.03 -3.14 0.34
CA ASP A 42 1.53 -4.25 -0.46
C ASP A 42 2.48 -3.79 -1.59
N ALA A 43 3.63 -4.46 -1.68
CA ALA A 43 4.64 -4.17 -2.70
C ALA A 43 4.16 -4.61 -4.10
N ASP A 44 3.36 -5.66 -4.19
CA ASP A 44 2.95 -6.22 -5.47
C ASP A 44 1.90 -5.35 -6.20
N TRP A 45 1.22 -4.46 -5.46
CA TRP A 45 0.28 -3.48 -6.05
C TRP A 45 0.92 -2.65 -7.17
N ALA A 46 2.21 -2.30 -7.03
CA ALA A 46 2.99 -1.59 -8.04
C ALA A 46 2.92 -2.22 -9.43
N PHE A 47 2.80 -3.55 -9.50
CA PHE A 47 2.85 -4.34 -10.74
C PHE A 47 1.47 -4.68 -11.31
N THR A 48 0.40 -4.10 -10.75
CA THR A 48 -0.97 -4.33 -11.21
C THR A 48 -1.43 -3.29 -12.24
N LEU A 49 -2.42 -3.63 -13.07
CA LEU A 49 -3.07 -2.66 -13.95
C LEU A 49 -3.83 -1.55 -13.19
N GLN A 50 -4.17 -1.81 -11.92
CA GLN A 50 -4.87 -0.82 -11.09
C GLN A 50 -3.97 0.35 -10.72
N SER A 51 -2.69 0.08 -10.41
CA SER A 51 -1.71 1.12 -10.04
C SER A 51 -1.40 2.07 -11.19
N ALA A 52 -1.51 1.61 -12.45
CA ALA A 52 -1.26 2.43 -13.63
C ALA A 52 -2.12 3.71 -13.66
N LYS A 53 -3.34 3.66 -13.10
CA LYS A 53 -4.25 4.81 -12.98
C LYS A 53 -3.69 5.94 -12.09
N PHE A 54 -2.79 5.60 -11.17
CA PHE A 54 -2.18 6.53 -10.22
C PHE A 54 -0.81 7.04 -10.68
N ARG A 55 -0.33 6.59 -11.85
CA ARG A 55 0.94 7.02 -12.41
C ARG A 55 1.09 8.56 -12.52
N PRO A 56 0.05 9.34 -12.87
CA PRO A 56 0.16 10.80 -12.89
C PRO A 56 0.39 11.45 -11.51
N LEU A 57 0.17 10.71 -10.42
CA LEU A 57 0.31 11.18 -9.03
C LEU A 57 1.59 10.64 -8.38
N TRP A 58 2.10 9.51 -8.84
CA TRP A 58 3.12 8.74 -8.15
C TRP A 58 4.54 9.32 -8.34
N ARG A 59 5.25 9.58 -7.24
CA ARG A 59 6.59 10.18 -7.21
C ARG A 59 7.69 9.21 -6.85
N ARG A 60 7.47 8.37 -5.84
CA ARG A 60 8.50 7.48 -5.31
C ARG A 60 7.94 6.12 -4.92
N TYR A 61 8.75 5.10 -5.15
CA TYR A 61 8.58 3.75 -4.61
C TYR A 61 9.80 3.41 -3.78
N VAL A 62 9.62 3.10 -2.51
CA VAL A 62 10.71 2.67 -1.62
C VAL A 62 10.44 1.26 -1.15
N ALA A 63 11.29 0.32 -1.57
CA ALA A 63 11.18 -1.08 -1.21
C ALA A 63 11.52 -1.29 0.27
N VAL A 64 10.57 -1.80 1.06
CA VAL A 64 10.81 -2.17 2.47
C VAL A 64 11.20 -3.64 2.57
N GLY A 65 10.50 -4.50 1.83
CA GLY A 65 10.68 -5.95 1.88
C GLY A 65 9.75 -6.61 2.89
N ARG A 66 10.13 -7.78 3.41
CA ARG A 66 9.24 -8.60 4.25
C ARG A 66 9.11 -7.99 5.65
N VAL A 67 7.92 -7.51 5.98
CA VAL A 67 7.66 -6.83 7.26
C VAL A 67 7.07 -7.80 8.29
N LYS A 68 7.57 -7.70 9.53
CA LYS A 68 6.95 -8.29 10.71
C LYS A 68 6.14 -7.20 11.43
N TRP A 69 4.82 -7.24 11.26
CA TRP A 69 3.93 -6.22 11.81
C TRP A 69 3.78 -6.26 13.34
N ILE A 70 3.85 -7.47 13.92
CA ILE A 70 3.60 -7.69 15.35
C ILE A 70 4.87 -8.25 15.98
N ALA A 71 5.50 -7.44 16.83
CA ALA A 71 6.64 -7.86 17.65
C ALA A 71 6.27 -9.08 18.51
N GLY A 72 7.22 -9.98 18.74
CA GLY A 72 6.99 -11.19 19.57
C GLY A 72 6.13 -12.30 18.95
N SER A 73 5.47 -12.06 17.80
CA SER A 73 4.77 -13.15 17.10
C SER A 73 5.75 -14.19 16.54
N ALA A 74 5.34 -15.47 16.44
CA ALA A 74 6.20 -16.55 15.98
C ALA A 74 6.71 -16.39 14.52
N ASN A 75 5.96 -15.64 13.69
CA ASN A 75 6.34 -15.42 12.30
C ASN A 75 7.50 -14.41 12.17
N THR A 76 8.48 -14.71 11.32
CA THR A 76 9.64 -13.84 11.03
C THR A 76 9.32 -12.69 10.08
N GLY A 77 8.20 -12.78 9.34
CA GLY A 77 7.69 -11.74 8.47
C GLY A 77 6.49 -12.25 7.68
N LYS A 78 5.55 -11.37 7.35
CA LYS A 78 4.27 -11.75 6.77
C LYS A 78 4.20 -11.46 5.28
N ASP A 79 4.18 -10.18 4.94
CA ASP A 79 3.92 -9.68 3.59
C ASP A 79 5.06 -8.75 3.16
N ASN A 80 5.28 -8.63 1.85
CA ASN A 80 6.19 -7.63 1.31
C ASN A 80 5.48 -6.27 1.28
N ALA A 81 6.15 -5.23 1.76
CA ALA A 81 5.61 -3.88 1.75
C ALA A 81 6.54 -2.91 1.02
N ALA A 82 5.95 -1.83 0.53
CA ALA A 82 6.66 -0.69 -0.02
C ALA A 82 5.99 0.63 0.39
N TRP A 83 6.81 1.67 0.51
CA TRP A 83 6.31 3.03 0.67
C TRP A 83 6.07 3.66 -0.71
N TYR A 84 4.91 4.28 -0.87
CA TYR A 84 4.50 4.99 -2.07
C TYR A 84 4.29 6.46 -1.74
N LEU A 85 4.95 7.35 -2.48
CA LEU A 85 4.69 8.79 -2.40
C LEU A 85 3.77 9.23 -3.54
N PHE A 86 2.62 9.80 -3.21
CA PHE A 86 1.68 10.40 -4.16
C PHE A 86 1.59 11.92 -3.96
N ASP A 87 1.58 12.66 -5.06
CA ASP A 87 1.43 14.11 -5.06
C ASP A 87 0.69 14.58 -6.31
N GLN A 88 -0.46 15.24 -6.10
CA GLN A 88 -1.30 15.78 -7.18
C GLN A 88 -0.76 17.07 -7.78
N ARG A 89 0.11 17.81 -7.09
CA ARG A 89 0.73 19.05 -7.59
C ARG A 89 1.62 18.79 -8.80
N CYS A 90 2.05 17.55 -8.96
CA CYS A 90 2.87 17.11 -10.08
C CYS A 90 2.04 16.36 -11.16
N ARG A 91 0.71 16.47 -11.17
CA ARG A 91 -0.10 16.01 -12.31
C ARG A 91 0.36 16.76 -13.57
N GLY A 92 0.65 16.02 -14.65
CA GLY A 92 1.19 16.57 -15.90
C GLY A 92 2.71 16.52 -16.01
N TYR A 93 3.43 16.22 -14.92
CA TYR A 93 4.85 15.88 -15.02
C TYR A 93 5.02 14.47 -15.57
N HIS A 94 5.56 14.33 -16.79
CA HIS A 94 5.86 13.05 -17.44
C HIS A 94 7.14 12.39 -16.89
N ARG A 95 7.38 12.45 -15.58
CA ARG A 95 8.52 11.78 -14.96
C ARG A 95 8.06 10.47 -14.32
N ASN A 96 8.77 9.39 -14.61
CA ASN A 96 8.55 8.11 -13.94
C ASN A 96 8.83 8.22 -12.44
N PRO A 97 8.12 7.47 -11.57
CA PRO A 97 8.43 7.42 -10.15
C PRO A 97 9.89 6.98 -9.93
N GLU A 98 10.56 7.62 -8.97
CA GLU A 98 11.89 7.23 -8.53
C GLU A 98 11.80 5.94 -7.72
N PHE A 99 12.57 4.92 -8.12
CA PHE A 99 12.68 3.66 -7.41
C PHE A 99 13.87 3.70 -6.44
N VAL A 100 13.60 3.44 -5.17
CA VAL A 100 14.60 3.28 -4.12
C VAL A 100 14.57 1.82 -3.67
N GLY A 101 15.68 1.12 -3.93
CA GLY A 101 15.87 -0.26 -3.49
C GLY A 101 15.98 -0.36 -1.95
N ARG A 102 15.88 -1.58 -1.43
CA ARG A 102 16.05 -1.81 0.00
C ARG A 102 17.47 -1.42 0.42
N TRP A 103 17.57 -0.45 1.32
CA TRP A 103 18.83 -0.11 1.96
C TRP A 103 19.14 -1.13 3.06
N ALA A 104 20.32 -1.75 3.01
CA ALA A 104 20.84 -2.53 4.13
C ALA A 104 21.36 -1.52 5.17
N ALA A 105 20.62 -1.36 6.26
CA ALA A 105 21.13 -0.76 7.48
C ALA A 105 21.64 -1.87 8.40
#